data_AF-A0A7C3C425-F1
#
_entry.id   AF-A0A7C3C425-F1
#
_cell.length_a   1.000
_cell.length_b   1.000
_cell.length_c   1.000
_cell.angle_alpha   90.00
_cell.angle_beta   90.00
_cell.angle_gamma   90.00
#
_symmetry.space_group_name_H-M   'P 1'
#
loop_
_entity.id
_entity.type
_entity.pdbx_description
1 polymer ?
#
loop_
_entity_poly.entity_id
_entity_poly.type
_entity_poly.pdbx_seq_one_letter_code
_entity_poly.pdbx_strand_id
1 'polypeptide(L)' 'AKARRGEIKNFTGIDSEYQAPKNPDITVDTIKTSPDKAAEYIVNYLHEHGFLDISE' A
#
# COMPACT_ATOMS: atom_id res chain seq x y z
N ALA A 1 12.84 -12.48 11.42
CA ALA A 1 13.11 -13.05 12.76
C ALA A 1 13.69 -12.05 13.77
N LYS A 2 14.61 -11.14 13.40
CA LYS A 2 15.22 -10.13 14.30
C LYS A 2 14.23 -9.26 15.09
N ALA A 3 13.22 -8.69 14.42
CA ALA A 3 12.19 -7.87 15.07
C ALA A 3 11.36 -8.67 16.09
N ARG A 4 10.94 -9.89 15.75
CA ARG A 4 10.23 -10.79 16.68
C ARG A 4 11.09 -11.23 17.87
N ARG A 5 12.42 -11.16 17.76
CA ARG A 5 13.36 -11.43 18.85
C ARG A 5 13.72 -10.18 19.65
N GLY A 6 13.10 -9.02 19.38
CA GLY A 6 13.33 -7.77 20.10
C GLY A 6 14.64 -7.07 19.76
N GLU A 7 15.36 -7.51 18.72
CA GLU A 7 16.63 -6.89 18.29
C GLU A 7 16.41 -5.58 17.53
N ILE A 8 15.19 -5.36 17.01
CA ILE A 8 14.79 -4.12 16.33
C ILE A 8 13.70 -3.49 17.17
N LYS A 9 14.00 -2.33 17.75
CA LYS A 9 13.02 -1.55 18.53
C LYS A 9 12.08 -0.79 17.59
N ASN A 10 10.85 -0.59 18.05
CA ASN A 10 9.82 0.20 17.39
C ASN A 10 9.48 -0.32 15.98
N PHE A 11 9.42 -1.64 15.84
CA PHE A 11 9.01 -2.30 14.63
C PHE A 11 7.47 -2.33 14.52
N THR A 12 6.96 -1.58 13.55
CA THR A 12 5.54 -1.48 13.26
C THR A 12 4.90 -2.85 12.98
N GLY A 13 3.78 -3.13 13.66
CA GLY A 13 3.08 -4.42 13.62
C GLY A 13 3.64 -5.49 14.57
N ILE A 14 4.66 -5.18 15.37
CA ILE A 14 5.19 -6.07 16.42
C ILE A 14 5.16 -5.37 17.79
N ASP A 15 6.04 -4.40 18.01
CA ASP A 15 6.18 -3.62 19.25
C ASP A 15 5.79 -2.15 19.06
N SER A 16 5.29 -1.79 17.88
CA SER A 16 4.65 -0.51 17.59
C SER A 16 3.39 -0.71 16.75
N GLU A 17 2.38 0.13 16.96
CA GLU A 17 1.11 0.04 16.26
C GLU A 17 1.20 0.52 14.81
N TYR A 18 0.49 -0.15 13.91
CA TYR A 18 0.18 0.39 12.59
C TYR A 18 -1.16 1.11 12.65
N GLN A 19 -1.17 2.39 12.31
CA GLN A 19 -2.39 3.18 12.23
C GLN A 19 -2.85 3.19 10.77
N ALA A 20 -3.83 2.34 10.47
CA ALA A 20 -4.41 2.27 9.13
C ALA A 20 -5.01 3.65 8.72
N PRO A 21 -4.85 4.07 7.46
CA PRO A 21 -5.44 5.31 6.97
C PRO A 21 -6.97 5.31 7.17
N LYS A 22 -7.51 6.39 7.73
CA LYS A 22 -8.97 6.52 7.92
C LYS A 22 -9.71 6.84 6.64
N ASN A 23 -9.14 7.71 5.80
CA ASN A 23 -9.70 8.16 4.53
C ASN A 23 -8.62 8.06 3.44
N PRO A 24 -8.26 6.85 2.99
CA PRO A 24 -7.35 6.70 1.86
C PRO A 24 -8.06 7.05 0.55
N ASP A 25 -7.36 7.74 -0.35
CA ASP A 25 -7.84 8.03 -1.72
C ASP A 25 -8.05 6.74 -2.52
N ILE A 26 -7.18 5.74 -2.30
CA ILE A 26 -7.23 4.39 -2.88
C ILE A 26 -6.65 3.37 -1.89
N THR A 27 -7.21 2.16 -1.87
CA THR A 27 -6.70 1.03 -1.06
C THR A 27 -6.46 -0.17 -1.96
N VAL A 28 -5.29 -0.81 -1.83
CA VAL A 28 -4.91 -1.99 -2.61
C VAL A 28 -4.71 -3.20 -1.70
N ASP A 29 -5.50 -4.25 -1.89
CA ASP A 29 -5.36 -5.51 -1.15
C ASP A 29 -4.31 -6.41 -1.83
N THR A 30 -3.07 -6.33 -1.36
CA THR A 30 -1.95 -7.08 -1.93
C THR A 30 -1.99 -8.59 -1.66
N ILE A 31 -2.94 -9.08 -0.85
CA ILE A 31 -3.14 -10.52 -0.65
C ILE A 31 -3.98 -11.10 -1.78
N LYS A 32 -4.92 -10.31 -2.33
CA LYS A 32 -5.86 -10.75 -3.36
C LYS A 32 -5.43 -10.39 -4.77
N THR A 33 -4.47 -9.49 -4.93
CA THR A 33 -4.07 -8.93 -6.22
C THR A 33 -2.60 -9.15 -6.48
N SER A 34 -2.23 -9.52 -7.72
CA SER A 34 -0.84 -9.60 -8.14
C SER A 34 -0.22 -8.20 -8.27
N PRO A 35 1.11 -8.07 -8.20
CA PRO A 35 1.78 -6.77 -8.36
C PRO A 35 1.41 -6.04 -9.67
N ASP A 36 1.37 -6.75 -10.80
CA ASP A 36 1.02 -6.15 -12.10
C ASP A 36 -0.41 -5.61 -12.12
N LYS A 37 -1.36 -6.36 -11.53
CA LYS A 37 -2.75 -5.93 -11.43
C LYS A 37 -2.95 -4.79 -10.44
N ALA A 38 -2.18 -4.76 -9.36
CA ALA A 38 -2.17 -3.66 -8.42
C ALA A 38 -1.64 -2.37 -9.08
N ALA A 39 -0.57 -2.48 -9.87
CA ALA A 39 -0.01 -1.35 -10.61
C ALA A 39 -0.99 -0.80 -11.65
N GLU A 40 -1.60 -1.67 -12.45
CA GLU A 40 -2.65 -1.31 -13.41
C GLU A 40 -3.81 -0.58 -12.72
N TYR A 41 -4.27 -1.09 -11.58
CA TYR A 41 -5.33 -0.46 -10.79
C TYR A 41 -4.96 0.96 -10.32
N ILE A 42 -3.73 1.15 -9.84
CA ILE A 42 -3.25 2.47 -9.40
C ILE A 42 -3.15 3.45 -10.58
N VAL A 43 -2.61 3.02 -11.72
CA VAL A 43 -2.48 3.85 -12.92
C VAL A 43 -3.85 4.30 -13.42
N ASN A 44 -4.81 3.38 -13.48
CA ASN A 44 -6.18 3.69 -13.88
C ASN A 44 -6.84 4.68 -12.92
N TYR A 45 -6.67 4.48 -11.60
CA TYR A 45 -7.16 5.42 -10.60
C TYR A 45 -6.62 6.83 -10.82
N LEU A 46 -5.31 6.98 -11.05
CA LEU A 46 -4.69 8.27 -11.31
C LEU A 46 -5.24 8.93 -12.58
N HIS A 47 -5.49 8.14 -13.63
CA HIS A 47 -6.06 8.64 -14.87
C HIS A 47 -7.51 9.11 -14.72
N GLU A 48 -8.36 8.30 -14.09
CA GLU A 48 -9.77 8.65 -13.85
C GLU A 48 -9.94 9.92 -13.00
N HIS A 49 -8.98 10.21 -12.13
CA HIS A 49 -8.98 11.41 -11.28
C HIS A 49 -8.20 12.59 -11.89
N GLY A 50 -7.73 12.46 -13.14
CA GLY A 50 -7.05 13.52 -13.87
C GLY A 50 -5.63 13.83 -13.38
N PHE A 51 -5.03 12.93 -12.60
CA PHE A 51 -3.65 13.06 -12.13
C PHE A 51 -2.62 12.58 -13.15
N LEU A 52 -3.05 11.75 -14.10
CA LEU A 52 -2.19 11.17 -15.13
C LEU A 52 -2.95 11.09 -16.44
N ASP A 53 -2.40 11.63 -17.54
CA ASP A 53 -2.96 11.39 -18.87
C ASP A 53 -2.30 10.15 -19.47
N ILE A 54 -3.12 9.27 -20.04
CA ILE A 54 -2.67 8.05 -20.74
C ILE A 54 -2.99 8.26 -22.22
N SER A 55 -2.38 9.29 -22.81
CA SER A 55 -2.38 9.46 -24.25
C SER A 55 -1.35 8.50 -24.86
N GLU A 56 -1.78 7.62 -25.76
CA GLU A 56 -0.90 6.77 -26.60
C GLU A 56 0.03 7.60 -27.50
#